data_AF-A0A353GD63-F1
#
_entry.id   AF-A0A353GD63-F1
#
_cell.length_a   1.000
_cell.length_b   1.000
_cell.length_c   1.000
_cell.angle_alpha   90.00
_cell.angle_beta   90.00
_cell.angle_gamma   90.00
#
_symmetry.space_group_name_H-M   'P 1'
#
loop_
_entity.id
_entity.type
_entity.pdbx_description
1 polymer ?
#
loop_
_entity_poly.entity_id
_entity_poly.type
_entity_poly.pdbx_seq_one_letter_code
_entity_poly.pdbx_strand_id
1 'polypeptide(L)' 'MTTRHAYKLQNTARCPCCGSDRVEMELDLAAGHGTVTFGCKASFTIANREIIMAAPCQAGTRLAADLLNKEVGRPEG' A
#
# COMPACT_ATOMS: atom_id res chain seq x y z
N MET A 1 -12.37 1.41 -10.32
CA MET A 1 -10.96 1.87 -10.26
C MET A 1 -10.31 1.70 -8.88
N THR A 2 -10.93 1.02 -7.91
CA THR A 2 -10.34 0.73 -6.58
C THR A 2 -9.56 -0.57 -6.54
N THR A 3 -9.93 -1.56 -7.37
CA THR A 3 -9.31 -2.89 -7.40
C THR A 3 -7.83 -2.86 -7.74
N ARG A 4 -7.38 -1.95 -8.62
CA ARG A 4 -5.95 -1.84 -9.00
C ARG A 4 -5.05 -1.45 -7.83
N HIS A 5 -5.52 -0.55 -6.96
CA HIS A 5 -4.79 -0.15 -5.75
C HIS A 5 -4.68 -1.32 -4.77
N ALA A 6 -5.78 -2.08 -4.62
CA ALA A 6 -5.80 -3.27 -3.78
C ALA A 6 -4.87 -4.37 -4.32
N TYR A 7 -4.85 -4.61 -5.63
CA TYR A 7 -3.89 -5.52 -6.26
C TYR A 7 -2.43 -5.05 -6.09
N LYS A 8 -2.17 -3.74 -6.20
CA LYS A 8 -0.81 -3.19 -6.00
C LYS A 8 -0.33 -3.42 -4.57
N LEU A 9 -1.17 -3.12 -3.57
CA LEU A 9 -0.90 -3.42 -2.16
C LEU A 9 -0.73 -4.91 -1.92
N GLN A 10 -1.55 -5.76 -2.54
CA GLN A 10 -1.45 -7.22 -2.44
C GLN A 10 -0.11 -7.75 -2.96
N ASN A 11 0.37 -7.19 -4.08
CA ASN A 11 1.67 -7.54 -4.66
C ASN A 11 2.86 -6.93 -3.91
N THR A 12 2.62 -6.00 -2.99
CA THR A 12 3.66 -5.38 -2.17
C THR A 12 4.01 -6.33 -1.01
N ALA A 13 4.93 -7.25 -1.25
CA ALA A 13 5.37 -8.23 -0.26
C ALA A 13 6.34 -7.65 0.78
N ARG A 14 7.01 -6.54 0.45
CA ARG A 14 8.02 -5.89 1.28
C ARG A 14 7.71 -4.41 1.45
N CYS A 15 8.10 -3.86 2.59
CA CYS A 15 7.91 -2.45 2.89
C CYS A 15 8.71 -1.63 1.87
N PRO A 16 8.07 -0.74 1.10
CA PRO A 16 8.77 0.11 0.13
C PRO A 16 9.77 1.09 0.76
N CYS A 17 9.71 1.31 2.08
CA CYS A 17 10.61 2.24 2.78
C CYS A 17 11.88 1.57 3.30
N CYS A 18 11.76 0.41 3.93
CA CYS A 18 12.86 -0.24 4.65
C CYS A 18 13.09 -1.70 4.25
N GLY A 19 12.29 -2.24 3.32
CA GLY A 19 12.40 -3.61 2.84
C GLY A 19 11.89 -4.69 3.81
N SER A 20 11.38 -4.33 4.99
CA SER A 20 10.82 -5.29 5.95
C SER A 20 9.68 -6.11 5.33
N ASP A 21 9.63 -7.40 5.63
CA ASP A 21 8.59 -8.28 5.13
C ASP A 21 7.20 -7.89 5.66
N ARG A 22 6.19 -8.18 4.84
CA ARG A 22 4.79 -8.03 5.22
C ARG A 22 4.44 -9.03 6.32
N VAL A 23 3.85 -8.53 7.40
CA VAL A 23 3.45 -9.37 8.54
C VAL A 23 1.94 -9.60 8.60
N GLU A 24 1.15 -8.64 8.11
CA GLU A 24 -0.30 -8.75 8.12
C GLU A 24 -0.88 -8.09 6.87
N MET A 25 -1.96 -8.68 6.35
CA MET A 25 -2.65 -8.20 5.15
C MET A 25 -4.13 -8.52 5.28
N GLU A 26 -4.94 -7.48 5.31
CA GLU A 26 -6.38 -7.56 5.23
C GLU A 26 -6.82 -6.77 3.99
N LEU A 27 -7.05 -7.45 2.87
CA LEU A 27 -7.46 -6.81 1.62
C LEU A 27 -8.81 -7.37 1.16
N ASP A 28 -9.77 -6.47 0.97
CA ASP A 28 -11.03 -6.76 0.33
C ASP A 28 -10.99 -6.23 -1.11
N LEU A 29 -10.69 -7.13 -2.06
CA LEU A 29 -10.61 -6.78 -3.48
C LEU A 29 -11.98 -6.41 -4.08
N ALA A 30 -13.07 -6.94 -3.53
CA ALA A 30 -14.43 -6.71 -4.02
C ALA A 30 -14.94 -5.31 -3.62
N ALA A 31 -14.70 -4.92 -2.37
CA ALA A 31 -14.95 -3.58 -1.86
C ALA A 31 -13.88 -2.58 -2.32
N GLY A 32 -12.68 -3.07 -2.66
CA GLY A 32 -11.54 -2.24 -3.04
C GLY A 32 -10.96 -1.48 -1.85
N HIS A 33 -11.02 -2.08 -0.66
CA HIS A 33 -10.52 -1.54 0.60
C HIS A 33 -9.51 -2.51 1.22
N GLY A 34 -8.72 -2.03 2.18
CA GLY A 34 -7.93 -2.92 3.01
C GLY A 34 -6.64 -2.30 3.49
N THR A 35 -5.97 -3.02 4.39
CA THR A 35 -4.80 -2.58 5.12
C THR A 35 -3.70 -3.64 5.05
N VAL A 36 -2.47 -3.17 4.83
CA VAL A 36 -1.25 -3.99 4.84
C VAL A 36 -0.33 -3.46 5.91
N THR A 37 0.13 -4.34 6.81
CA THR A 37 1.11 -4.02 7.85
C THR A 37 2.41 -4.78 7.62
N PHE A 38 3.53 -4.08 7.79
CA PHE A 38 4.88 -4.59 7.60
C PHE A 38 5.61 -4.75 8.94
N GLY A 39 6.65 -5.59 8.97
CA GLY A 39 7.42 -5.89 10.19
C GLY A 39 8.07 -4.67 10.84
N CYS A 40 8.28 -3.59 10.08
CA CYS A 40 8.72 -2.29 10.57
C CYS A 40 7.62 -1.47 11.28
N LYS A 41 6.44 -2.05 11.51
CA LYS A 41 5.22 -1.39 12.03
C LYS A 41 4.63 -0.33 11.10
N ALA A 42 5.09 -0.25 9.85
CA ALA A 42 4.46 0.57 8.84
C ALA A 42 3.17 -0.09 8.36
N SER A 43 2.14 0.71 8.18
CA SER A 43 0.85 0.23 7.67
C SER A 43 0.34 1.15 6.58
N PHE A 44 -0.19 0.55 5.53
CA PHE A 44 -0.79 1.23 4.38
C PHE A 44 -2.22 0.75 4.25
N THR A 45 -3.16 1.66 4.08
CA THR A 45 -4.58 1.34 3.93
C THR A 45 -5.16 2.03 2.70
N ILE A 46 -6.22 1.47 2.14
CA ILE A 46 -6.93 2.07 1.02
C ILE A 46 -8.10 2.86 1.57
N ALA A 47 -8.02 4.18 1.44
CA ALA A 47 -9.09 5.10 1.80
C ALA A 47 -9.33 6.06 0.65
N ASN A 48 -10.59 6.47 0.44
CA ASN A 48 -10.95 7.41 -0.64
C ASN A 48 -10.47 6.99 -2.04
N ARG A 49 -10.34 5.68 -2.28
CA ARG A 49 -9.83 5.08 -3.54
C ARG A 49 -8.33 5.30 -3.80
N GLU A 50 -7.56 5.64 -2.77
CA GLU A 50 -6.12 5.84 -2.83
C GLU A 50 -5.42 5.05 -1.72
N ILE A 51 -4.15 4.74 -1.94
CA ILE A 51 -3.28 4.12 -0.94
C ILE A 51 -2.78 5.23 0.00
N ILE A 52 -3.23 5.21 1.25
CA ILE A 52 -2.77 6.13 2.27
C ILE A 52 -1.94 5.39 3.32
N MET A 53 -1.10 6.12 4.03
CA MET A 53 -0.34 5.57 5.15
C MET A 53 -1.19 5.63 6.42
N ALA A 54 -1.41 4.48 7.05
CA ALA A 54 -2.04 4.37 8.37
C ALA A 54 -1.01 4.47 9.51
N ALA A 55 0.18 3.88 9.35
CA ALA A 55 1.25 3.93 10.35
C ALA A 55 2.60 4.22 9.68
N PRO A 56 3.35 5.22 10.15
CA PRO A 56 4.58 5.62 9.49
C PRO A 56 5.77 4.70 9.78
N CYS A 57 6.62 4.50 8.77
CA CYS A 57 7.98 4.00 8.97
C CYS A 57 8.90 5.18 9.28
N GLN A 58 9.91 4.99 10.14
CA GLN A 58 10.94 6.01 10.40
C GLN A 58 11.67 6.48 9.13
N ALA A 59 11.71 5.65 8.09
CA ALA A 59 12.37 5.94 6.81
C ALA A 59 11.52 6.78 5.82
N GLY A 60 10.26 7.08 6.13
CA GLY A 60 9.39 7.93 5.29
C GLY A 60 8.41 7.15 4.40
N THR A 61 7.20 6.97 4.92
CA THR A 61 6.09 6.21 4.31
C THR A 61 5.17 7.04 3.42
N ARG A 62 5.19 8.37 3.55
CA ARG A 62 4.39 9.27 2.72
C ARG A 62 4.83 9.27 1.26
N LEU A 63 6.15 9.26 1.02
CA LEU A 63 6.71 9.14 -0.33
C LEU A 63 6.36 7.77 -0.94
N ALA A 64 6.43 6.70 -0.16
CA ALA A 64 6.06 5.37 -0.62
C ALA A 64 4.58 5.28 -1.02
N ALA A 65 3.67 5.85 -0.23
CA ALA A 65 2.26 5.91 -0.58
C ALA A 65 2.03 6.68 -1.90
N ASP A 66 2.69 7.84 -2.07
CA ASP A 66 2.62 8.63 -3.30
C ASP A 66 3.14 7.86 -4.53
N LEU A 67 4.27 7.15 -4.38
CA LEU A 67 4.85 6.30 -5.43
C LEU A 67 3.90 5.14 -5.79
N LEU A 68 3.32 4.46 -4.81
CA LEU A 68 2.38 3.37 -5.04
C LEU A 68 1.12 3.86 -5.79
N ASN A 69 0.56 5.01 -5.42
CA ASN A 69 -0.56 5.60 -6.15
C ASN A 69 -0.16 6.00 -7.57
N LYS A 70 1.02 6.60 -7.77
CA LYS A 70 1.54 6.94 -9.11
C LYS A 70 1.71 5.71 -9.99
N GLU A 71 2.21 4.60 -9.44
CA GLU A 71 2.33 3.34 -10.18
C GLU A 71 0.97 2.76 -10.58
N VAL A 72 -0.07 2.96 -9.77
CA VAL A 72 -1.44 2.53 -10.11
C VAL A 72 -2.10 3.46 -11.13
N GLY A 73 -1.83 4.76 -11.04
CA GLY A 73 -2.39 5.79 -11.92
C GLY A 73 -1.68 5.95 -13.27
N ARG A 74 -0.48 5.38 -13.43
CA ARG A 74 0.23 5.38 -14.72
C ARG A 74 -0.47 4.39 -15.66
N PRO A 75 -0.98 4.81 -16.83
CA PRO A 75 -1.33 3.86 -17.87
C PRO A 75 -0.05 3.10 -18.23
N GLU A 76 -0.11 1.78 -18.18
CA GLU A 76 0.87 0.94 -18.86
C GLU A 76 0.83 1.38 -20.34
N GLY A 77 1.96 1.94 -20.80
CA GLY A 77 2.11 2.44 -22.16
C GLY A 77 2.09 1.33 -23.19
#